data_AF-A0A0S7YME9-F1
#
_entry.id   AF-A0A0S7YME9-F1
#
_cell.length_a   1.000
_cell.length_b   1.000
_cell.length_c   1.000
_cell.angle_alpha   90.00
_cell.angle_beta   90.00
_cell.angle_gamma   90.00
#
_symmetry.space_group_name_H-M   'P 1'
#
loop_
_entity.id
_entity.type
_entity.pdbx_description
1 polymer ?
#
loop_
_entity_poly.entity_id
_entity_poly.type
_entity_poly.pdbx_seq_one_letter_code
_entity_poly.pdbx_strand_id
1 'polypeptide(L)' 'MPETPKETDEFLLEADRRRPGLLREFWDFLKHNKKWWLLPILISLVILAVLAVLGGTGLAPFIYPVF' A
#
# COMPACT_ATOMS: atom_id res chain seq x y z
N MET A 1 8.15 46.09 -11.73
CA MET A 1 8.24 46.16 -10.26
C MET A 1 9.11 44.97 -9.84
N PRO A 2 10.13 45.12 -9.00
CA PRO A 2 10.88 43.96 -8.49
C PRO A 2 10.09 43.29 -7.37
N GLU A 3 9.84 41.99 -7.52
CA GLU A 3 9.22 41.12 -6.51
C GLU A 3 10.03 41.17 -5.20
N THR A 4 9.37 41.25 -4.03
CA THR A 4 10.08 41.37 -2.75
C THR A 4 10.73 40.03 -2.34
N PRO A 5 11.90 40.01 -1.69
CA PRO A 5 12.66 38.78 -1.40
C PRO A 5 11.85 37.70 -0.65
N LYS A 6 10.92 38.10 0.23
CA LYS A 6 10.10 37.17 1.01
C LYS A 6 9.12 36.35 0.17
N GLU A 7 8.59 36.92 -0.90
CA GLU A 7 7.59 36.26 -1.76
C GLU A 7 8.25 35.18 -2.64
N THR A 8 9.49 35.41 -3.05
CA THR A 8 10.28 34.42 -3.78
C THR A 8 10.65 33.24 -2.87
N ASP A 9 11.03 33.50 -1.63
CA ASP A 9 11.35 32.44 -0.66
C ASP A 9 10.13 31.57 -0.32
N GLU A 10 8.95 32.19 -0.11
CA GLU A 10 7.70 31.45 0.14
C GLU A 10 7.28 30.58 -1.05
N PHE A 11 7.48 31.07 -2.27
CA PHE A 11 7.21 30.32 -3.49
C PHE A 11 8.14 29.09 -3.65
N LEU A 12 9.42 29.25 -3.32
CA LEU A 12 10.40 28.16 -3.39
C LEU A 12 10.12 27.07 -2.36
N LEU A 13 9.66 27.45 -1.16
CA LEU A 13 9.27 26.50 -0.11
C LEU A 13 8.05 25.67 -0.48
N GLU A 14 7.07 26.29 -1.16
CA GLU A 14 5.86 25.57 -1.60
C GLU A 14 6.14 24.63 -2.79
N ALA A 15 7.11 24.97 -3.64
CA ALA A 15 7.57 24.12 -4.74
C ALA A 15 8.35 22.87 -4.27
N ASP A 16 9.05 22.96 -3.13
CA ASP A 16 9.77 21.83 -2.51
C ASP A 16 8.86 20.91 -1.68
N ARG A 17 7.54 21.19 -1.60
CA ARG A 17 6.59 20.24 -1.03
C ARG A 17 6.66 18.93 -1.81
N ARG A 18 7.37 17.95 -1.23
CA ARG A 18 7.46 16.59 -1.74
C ARG A 18 6.06 16.06 -1.95
N ARG A 19 5.68 15.93 -3.22
CA ARG A 19 4.44 15.25 -3.60
C ARG A 19 4.49 13.86 -2.99
N PRO A 20 3.46 13.43 -2.25
CA PRO A 20 3.40 12.06 -1.77
C PRO A 20 3.57 11.12 -2.97
N GLY A 21 4.43 10.12 -2.84
CA GLY A 21 4.68 9.20 -3.94
C GLY A 21 3.40 8.47 -4.36
N LEU A 22 3.35 8.06 -5.62
CA LEU A 22 2.21 7.35 -6.24
C LEU A 22 1.68 6.18 -5.38
N LEU A 23 2.60 5.43 -4.76
CA LEU A 23 2.29 4.34 -3.83
C LEU A 23 1.57 4.80 -2.55
N ARG A 24 1.94 5.97 -2.02
CA ARG A 24 1.34 6.54 -0.82
C ARG A 24 -0.04 7.12 -1.12
N GLU A 25 -0.19 7.83 -2.25
CA GLU A 25 -1.49 8.30 -2.73
C GLU A 25 -2.44 7.13 -3.01
N PHE A 26 -1.95 6.06 -3.63
CA PHE A 26 -2.73 4.85 -3.86
C PHE A 26 -3.14 4.17 -2.55
N TRP A 27 -2.23 4.10 -1.57
CA TRP A 27 -2.53 3.54 -0.26
C TRP A 27 -3.57 4.37 0.51
N ASP A 28 -3.46 5.70 0.47
CA ASP A 28 -4.42 6.61 1.08
C ASP A 28 -5.78 6.56 0.39
N PHE A 29 -5.81 6.42 -0.94
CA PHE A 29 -7.04 6.18 -1.71
C PHE A 29 -7.69 4.85 -1.32
N LEU A 30 -6.90 3.78 -1.21
CA LEU A 30 -7.38 2.47 -0.78
C LEU A 30 -7.91 2.51 0.66
N LYS A 31 -7.30 3.30 1.54
CA LYS A 31 -7.72 3.53 2.93
C LYS A 31 -9.01 4.33 3.02
N HIS A 32 -9.21 5.33 2.16
CA HIS A 32 -10.43 6.14 2.09
C HIS A 32 -11.65 5.36 1.58
N ASN A 33 -11.47 4.35 0.71
CA ASN A 33 -12.57 3.60 0.08
C ASN A 33 -13.27 2.55 0.99
N LYS A 34 -13.31 2.74 2.32
CA LYS A 34 -14.00 1.90 3.33
C LYS A 34 -13.94 0.38 3.05
N LYS A 35 -12.77 -0.18 3.37
CA LYS A 35 -12.25 -1.55 3.16
C LYS A 35 -13.07 -2.75 3.66
N TRP A 36 -14.34 -2.63 4.08
CA TRP A 36 -15.08 -3.79 4.59
C TRP A 36 -15.29 -4.90 3.55
N TRP A 37 -15.38 -4.53 2.26
CA TRP A 37 -15.52 -5.50 1.16
C TRP A 37 -14.18 -5.91 0.53
N LEU A 38 -13.16 -5.06 0.58
CA LEU A 38 -11.83 -5.39 0.04
C LEU A 38 -11.03 -6.29 0.98
N LEU A 39 -11.21 -6.10 2.30
CA LEU A 39 -10.53 -6.87 3.33
C LEU A 39 -10.74 -8.39 3.19
N PRO A 40 -11.98 -8.91 3.01
CA PRO A 40 -12.18 -10.35 2.83
C PRO A 40 -11.52 -10.90 1.56
N ILE A 41 -11.50 -10.14 0.46
CA ILE A 41 -10.81 -10.55 -0.78
C ILE A 41 -9.29 -10.63 -0.55
N LEU A 42 -8.73 -9.61 0.10
CA LEU A 42 -7.30 -9.56 0.38
C LEU A 42 -6.87 -10.69 1.33
N ILE A 43 -7.67 -10.99 2.36
CA ILE A 43 -7.43 -12.11 3.28
C ILE A 43 -7.44 -13.44 2.50
N SER A 44 -8.44 -13.67 1.64
CA SER A 44 -8.49 -14.90 0.82
C SER A 44 -7.26 -15.05 -0.07
N LEU A 45 -6.79 -13.96 -0.70
CA LEU A 45 -5.59 -13.99 -1.53
C LEU A 45 -4.32 -14.31 -0.72
N VAL A 46 -4.20 -13.75 0.49
CA VAL A 46 -3.08 -14.05 1.40
C VAL A 46 -3.13 -15.51 1.84
N ILE A 47 -4.31 -16.03 2.21
CA ILE A 47 -4.47 -17.45 2.57
C ILE A 47 -4.06 -18.34 1.41
N LEU A 48 -4.52 -18.07 0.19
CA LEU A 48 -4.15 -18.84 -1.00
C LEU A 48 -2.65 -18.77 -1.29
N ALA A 49 -2.02 -17.60 -1.16
CA ALA A 49 -0.58 -17.45 -1.34
C ALA A 49 0.21 -18.24 -0.28
N VAL A 50 -0.22 -18.19 0.98
CA VAL A 50 0.37 -18.98 2.07
C VAL A 50 0.21 -20.47 1.80
N LEU A 51 -0.98 -20.94 1.43
CA LEU A 51 -1.21 -22.35 1.08
C LEU A 51 -0.37 -22.79 -0.12
N ALA A 52 -0.23 -21.95 -1.15
CA ALA A 52 0.59 -22.25 -2.32
C ALA A 52 2.07 -22.39 -1.96
N VAL A 53 2.60 -21.49 -1.12
CA VAL A 53 3.97 -21.57 -0.62
C VAL A 53 4.14 -22.81 0.27
N LEU A 54 3.23 -23.06 1.21
CA LEU A 54 3.28 -24.23 2.08
C LEU A 54 3.19 -25.55 1.30
N GLY A 55 2.37 -25.60 0.24
CA GLY A 55 2.27 -26.74 -0.66
C GLY A 55 3.52 -26.97 -1.51
N GLY A 56 4.28 -25.91 -1.82
CA GLY A 56 5.59 -25.99 -2.47
C GLY A 56 6.73 -26.36 -1.51
N THR A 57 6.58 -26.09 -0.22
CA THR A 57 7.50 -26.59 0.82
C THR A 57 7.17 -28.05 1.16
N GLY A 58 8.16 -28.82 1.63
CA GLY A 58 7.98 -30.22 2.06
C GLY A 58 7.03 -30.42 3.26
N LEU A 59 6.19 -29.43 3.58
CA LEU A 59 5.14 -29.46 4.59
C LEU A 59 3.82 -30.09 4.09
N ALA A 60 3.72 -30.40 2.80
CA ALA A 60 2.59 -31.14 2.22
C ALA A 60 2.14 -32.40 3.03
N PRO A 61 3.03 -33.22 3.64
CA PRO A 61 2.62 -34.39 4.43
C PRO A 61 1.91 -34.07 5.75
N PHE A 62 2.01 -32.83 6.26
CA PHE A 62 1.42 -32.43 7.56
C PHE A 62 0.07 -31.72 7.43
N ILE A 63 -0.32 -31.33 6.22
CA ILE A 63 -1.69 -30.85 5.91
C ILE A 63 -2.62 -32.05 5.64
N TYR A 64 -2.08 -33.13 5.09
CA TYR A 64 -2.81 -34.36 4.79
C TYR A 64 -3.50 -35.06 5.98
N PRO A 65 -2.99 -35.07 7.23
CA PRO A 65 -3.61 -35.80 8.33
C PRO A 65 -4.96 -35.26 8.79
N VAL A 66 -5.36 -34.07 8.32
CA VAL A 66 -6.66 -33.45 8.66
C VAL A 66 -7.75 -33.86 7.67
N PHE A 67 -7.43 -34.61 6.61
CA PHE A 67 -8.37 -35.16 5.62
C PHE A 67 -8.32 -36.69 5.55
#